data_AF-A0A7V2HWZ0-F1
#
_entry.id   AF-A0A7V2HWZ0-F1
#
_cell.length_a   1.000
_cell.length_b   1.000
_cell.length_c   1.000
_cell.angle_alpha   90.00
_cell.angle_beta   90.00
_cell.angle_gamma   90.00
#
_symmetry.space_group_name_H-M   'P 1'
#
loop_
_entity.id
_entity.type
_entity.pdbx_description
1 polymer ?
#
loop_
_entity_poly.entity_id
_entity_poly.type
_entity_poly.pdbx_seq_one_letter_code
_entity_poly.pdbx_strand_id
1 'polypeptide(L)'
;MRDQLAPDRKTLGALLVVVLLLGGNFIAVKFSNVELAPFWGASLRFAACTVILAIIMLWRRLKMPQGKVLHGALVYGIFSFGILYALLYWALLHVSSGLTSVLFATLPLATLMIASAVGLERLRPTNIFGALVAIVGVALIFSRQLNQDVSFWPIVAVLASVAMGALSTVVVKRLDRPNPVSLNAVGIGAGTIFLLISSLVAKEPIALPTLSSTWLPLDIWC
;
A
#
# COMPACT_ATOMS: atom_id res chain seq x y z
N MET A 1 11.33 28.40 23.52
CA MET A 1 10.58 27.14 23.29
C MET A 1 10.46 26.82 21.79
N ARG A 2 11.58 26.89 21.04
CA ARG A 2 11.64 26.68 19.56
C ARG A 2 12.77 25.72 19.12
N ASP A 3 13.45 25.05 20.05
CA ASP A 3 14.68 24.27 19.77
C ASP A 3 14.50 22.74 19.70
N GLN A 4 13.41 22.23 19.11
CA GLN A 4 13.20 20.78 18.93
C GLN A 4 12.98 20.33 17.48
N LEU A 5 13.25 21.17 16.47
CA LEU A 5 12.88 20.89 15.07
C LEU A 5 14.05 20.84 14.06
N ALA A 6 15.25 20.46 14.49
CA ALA A 6 16.24 19.96 13.55
C ALA A 6 16.08 18.43 13.47
N PRO A 7 15.63 17.86 12.33
CA PRO A 7 15.51 16.41 12.20
C PRO A 7 16.90 15.78 12.38
N ASP A 8 16.99 14.85 13.34
CA ASP A 8 18.23 14.11 13.63
C ASP A 8 18.74 13.43 12.35
N ARG A 9 20.06 13.34 12.17
CA ARG A 9 20.68 12.68 11.00
C ARG A 9 20.18 11.25 10.83
N LYS A 10 19.85 10.57 11.94
CA LYS A 10 19.23 9.24 11.95
C LYS A 10 17.81 9.26 11.38
N THR A 11 17.02 10.28 11.70
CA THR A 11 15.67 10.46 11.13
C THR A 11 15.73 10.75 9.64
N LEU A 12 16.66 11.60 9.20
CA LEU A 12 16.88 11.87 7.79
C LEU A 12 17.34 10.61 7.04
N GLY A 13 18.28 9.84 7.60
CA GLY A 13 18.72 8.57 7.04
C GLY A 13 17.58 7.56 6.92
N ALA A 14 16.76 7.41 7.97
CA ALA A 14 15.59 6.54 7.95
C ALA A 14 14.55 7.00 6.90
N LEU A 15 14.30 8.30 6.78
CA LEU A 15 13.40 8.86 5.77
C LEU A 15 13.92 8.54 4.36
N LEU A 16 15.22 8.70 4.11
CA LEU A 16 15.83 8.43 2.82
C LEU A 16 15.69 6.95 2.43
N VAL A 17 15.96 6.05 3.37
CA VAL A 17 15.76 4.60 3.16
C VAL A 17 14.30 4.30 2.87
N VAL A 18 13.35 4.86 3.64
CA VAL A 18 11.91 4.64 3.42
C VAL A 18 11.45 5.16 2.06
N VAL A 19 11.94 6.31 1.61
CA VAL A 19 11.58 6.89 0.31
C VAL A 19 12.13 6.04 -0.83
N LEU A 20 13.40 5.62 -0.74
CA LEU A 20 13.99 4.72 -1.73
C LEU A 20 13.26 3.39 -1.76
N LEU A 21 12.86 2.90 -0.59
CA LEU A 21 12.12 1.67 -0.50
C LEU A 21 10.71 1.80 -1.13
N LEU A 22 9.91 2.78 -0.71
CA LEU A 22 8.57 2.98 -1.27
C LEU A 22 8.61 3.27 -2.78
N GLY A 23 9.57 4.07 -3.24
CA GLY A 23 9.73 4.39 -4.66
C GLY A 23 10.15 3.17 -5.48
N GLY A 24 11.13 2.41 -5.00
CA GLY A 24 11.62 1.19 -5.65
C GLY A 24 10.56 0.10 -5.73
N ASN A 25 9.62 0.06 -4.78
CA ASN A 25 8.55 -0.92 -4.78
C ASN A 25 7.68 -0.85 -6.05
N PHE A 26 7.28 0.34 -6.52
CA PHE A 26 6.47 0.48 -7.74
C PHE A 26 7.19 -0.06 -8.99
N ILE A 27 8.51 0.11 -9.02
CA ILE A 27 9.34 -0.40 -10.11
C ILE A 27 9.41 -1.93 -10.01
N ALA A 28 9.70 -2.47 -8.83
CA ALA A 28 9.77 -3.91 -8.57
C ALA A 28 8.45 -4.63 -8.90
N VAL A 29 7.30 -4.04 -8.53
CA VAL A 29 5.97 -4.58 -8.88
C VAL A 29 5.74 -4.57 -10.39
N LYS A 30 6.08 -3.48 -11.08
CA LYS A 30 5.92 -3.40 -12.54
C LYS A 30 6.79 -4.47 -13.23
N PHE A 31 8.00 -4.71 -12.74
CA PHE A 31 8.86 -5.79 -13.22
C PHE A 31 8.26 -7.18 -12.94
N SER A 32 7.75 -7.42 -11.73
CA SER A 32 7.10 -8.69 -11.40
C SER A 32 5.89 -8.99 -12.28
N ASN A 33 5.11 -7.96 -12.63
CA ASN A 33 3.96 -8.07 -13.54
C ASN A 33 4.34 -8.32 -15.01
N VAL A 34 5.63 -8.29 -15.39
CA VAL A 34 6.07 -8.69 -16.74
C VAL A 34 5.98 -10.20 -16.92
N GLU A 35 6.24 -10.97 -15.85
CA GLU A 35 6.30 -12.43 -15.89
C GLU A 35 5.12 -13.09 -15.19
N LEU A 36 4.63 -12.51 -14.09
CA LEU A 36 3.53 -13.05 -13.31
C LEU A 36 2.26 -12.24 -13.56
N ALA A 37 1.13 -12.94 -13.52
CA ALA A 37 -0.16 -12.28 -13.48
C ALA A 37 -0.27 -11.41 -12.20
N PRO A 38 -0.94 -10.25 -12.26
CA PRO A 38 -0.88 -9.24 -11.21
C PRO A 38 -1.39 -9.75 -9.85
N PHE A 39 -2.50 -10.48 -9.81
CA PHE A 39 -3.04 -10.94 -8.52
C PHE A 39 -2.23 -12.12 -7.97
N TRP A 40 -1.78 -13.02 -8.84
CA TRP A 40 -0.90 -14.13 -8.48
C TRP A 40 0.43 -13.65 -7.91
N GLY A 41 1.13 -12.74 -8.60
CA GLY A 41 2.39 -12.17 -8.14
C GLY A 41 2.26 -11.41 -6.81
N ALA A 42 1.18 -10.64 -6.64
CA ALA A 42 0.87 -9.99 -5.36
C ALA A 42 0.62 -11.02 -4.25
N SER A 43 -0.13 -12.09 -4.53
CA SER A 43 -0.44 -13.13 -3.55
C SER A 43 0.82 -13.89 -3.10
N LEU A 44 1.73 -14.23 -4.02
CA LEU A 44 2.97 -14.93 -3.70
C LEU A 44 3.86 -14.08 -2.79
N ARG A 45 3.97 -12.80 -3.11
CA ARG A 45 4.71 -11.84 -2.31
C ARG A 45 4.16 -11.73 -0.89
N PHE A 46 2.86 -11.44 -0.74
CA PHE A 46 2.26 -11.30 0.58
C PHE A 46 2.18 -12.62 1.34
N ALA A 47 2.15 -13.77 0.66
CA ALA A 47 2.30 -15.07 1.28
C ALA A 47 3.67 -15.22 1.96
N ALA A 48 4.76 -14.83 1.28
CA ALA A 48 6.10 -14.81 1.89
C ALA A 48 6.14 -13.91 3.14
N CYS A 49 5.58 -12.70 3.06
CA CYS A 49 5.54 -11.78 4.20
C CYS A 49 4.70 -12.33 5.35
N THR A 50 3.57 -12.97 5.05
CA THR A 50 2.69 -13.61 6.04
C THR A 50 3.43 -14.72 6.78
N VAL A 51 4.18 -15.57 6.06
CA VAL A 51 4.99 -16.64 6.66
C VAL A 51 6.07 -16.06 7.56
N ILE A 52 6.82 -15.06 7.09
CA ILE A 52 7.88 -14.40 7.89
C ILE A 52 7.29 -13.80 9.18
N LEU A 53 6.19 -13.05 9.08
CA LEU A 53 5.55 -12.45 10.24
C LEU A 53 4.91 -13.48 11.17
N ALA A 54 4.38 -14.58 10.64
CA ALA A 54 3.87 -15.69 11.44
C ALA A 54 5.00 -16.36 12.23
N ILE A 55 6.17 -16.58 11.61
CA ILE A 55 7.37 -17.11 12.27
C ILE A 55 7.82 -16.15 13.38
N ILE A 56 7.89 -14.85 13.10
CA ILE A 56 8.26 -13.83 14.10
C ILE A 56 7.25 -13.79 15.25
N MET A 57 5.95 -13.90 14.96
CA MET A 57 4.90 -13.93 15.97
C MET A 57 5.06 -15.15 16.89
N LEU A 58 5.32 -16.33 16.31
CA LEU A 58 5.53 -17.57 17.05
C LEU A 58 6.80 -17.50 17.90
N TRP A 59 7.90 -17.00 17.32
CA TRP A 59 9.19 -16.88 17.99
C TRP A 59 9.15 -15.88 19.15
N ARG A 60 8.47 -14.74 18.96
CA ARG A 60 8.25 -13.73 20.01
C ARG A 60 7.08 -14.06 20.95
N ARG A 61 6.41 -15.20 20.77
CA ARG A 61 5.23 -15.65 21.55
C ARG A 61 4.17 -14.55 21.70
N LEU A 62 3.96 -13.78 20.64
CA LEU A 62 3.00 -12.69 20.63
C LEU A 62 1.58 -13.26 20.64
N LYS A 63 0.71 -12.68 21.46
CA LYS A 63 -0.70 -13.08 21.50
C LYS A 63 -1.38 -12.68 20.19
N MET A 64 -2.19 -13.59 19.64
CA MET A 64 -3.07 -13.25 18.52
C MET A 64 -4.06 -12.16 18.94
N PRO A 65 -4.37 -11.19 18.04
CA PRO A 65 -5.40 -10.21 18.31
C PRO A 65 -6.75 -10.94 18.46
N GLN A 66 -7.53 -10.56 19.47
CA GLN A 66 -8.83 -11.17 19.77
C GLN A 66 -9.95 -10.12 19.75
N GLY A 67 -11.18 -10.59 19.53
CA GLY A 67 -12.39 -9.76 19.58
C GLY A 67 -12.42 -8.64 18.53
N LYS A 68 -12.59 -7.39 19.00
CA LYS A 68 -12.69 -6.20 18.13
C LYS A 68 -11.39 -5.93 17.36
N VAL A 69 -10.23 -6.26 17.94
CA VAL A 69 -8.93 -6.06 17.30
C VAL A 69 -8.74 -7.05 16.16
N LEU A 70 -9.26 -8.28 16.27
CA LEU A 70 -9.22 -9.26 15.19
C LEU A 70 -10.05 -8.80 13.99
N HIS A 71 -11.29 -8.38 14.23
CA HIS A 71 -12.15 -7.86 13.17
C HIS A 71 -11.54 -6.62 12.50
N GLY A 72 -10.98 -5.70 13.29
CA GLY A 72 -10.26 -4.54 12.76
C GLY A 72 -9.03 -4.93 11.95
N ALA A 73 -8.28 -5.95 12.39
CA ALA A 73 -7.12 -6.47 11.66
C ALA A 73 -7.50 -7.09 10.31
N LEU A 74 -8.59 -7.85 10.26
CA LEU A 74 -9.11 -8.45 9.02
C LEU A 74 -9.58 -7.36 8.04
N VAL A 75 -10.36 -6.39 8.53
CA VAL A 75 -10.83 -5.25 7.71
C VAL A 75 -9.64 -4.45 7.20
N TYR A 76 -8.72 -4.06 8.09
CA TYR A 76 -7.47 -3.39 7.71
C TYR A 76 -6.72 -4.19 6.64
N GLY A 77 -6.58 -5.50 6.84
CA GLY A 77 -5.90 -6.39 5.92
C GLY A 77 -6.51 -6.42 4.53
N ILE A 78 -7.82 -6.61 4.46
CA ILE A 78 -8.57 -6.67 3.19
C ILE A 78 -8.45 -5.34 2.44
N PHE A 79 -8.64 -4.20 3.12
CA PHE A 79 -8.57 -2.90 2.44
C PHE A 79 -7.14 -2.50 2.08
N SER A 80 -6.17 -2.72 2.97
CA SER A 80 -4.79 -2.22 2.80
C SER A 80 -3.90 -3.15 1.98
N PHE A 81 -4.05 -4.47 2.14
CA PHE A 81 -3.22 -5.48 1.47
C PHE A 81 -3.96 -6.21 0.35
N GLY A 82 -5.28 -6.36 0.46
CA GLY A 82 -6.11 -6.99 -0.56
C GLY A 82 -6.52 -6.04 -1.69
N ILE A 83 -7.59 -5.28 -1.45
CA ILE A 83 -8.26 -4.43 -2.44
C ILE A 83 -7.31 -3.35 -2.98
N LEU A 84 -6.60 -2.63 -2.09
CA LEU A 84 -5.64 -1.60 -2.51
C LEU A 84 -4.64 -2.17 -3.51
N TYR A 85 -3.95 -3.26 -3.17
CA TYR A 85 -2.92 -3.80 -4.05
C TYR A 85 -3.49 -4.48 -5.28
N ALA A 86 -4.68 -5.10 -5.21
CA ALA A 86 -5.35 -5.62 -6.40
C ALA A 86 -5.58 -4.51 -7.44
N LEU A 87 -6.18 -3.39 -7.01
CA LEU A 87 -6.41 -2.25 -7.90
C LEU A 87 -5.10 -1.62 -8.37
N LEU A 88 -4.10 -1.51 -7.48
CA LEU A 88 -2.81 -0.93 -7.80
C LEU A 88 -2.07 -1.78 -8.85
N TYR A 89 -1.98 -3.09 -8.66
CA TYR A 89 -1.31 -4.00 -9.59
C TYR A 89 -2.01 -4.03 -10.96
N TRP A 90 -3.35 -4.02 -10.98
CA TRP A 90 -4.11 -3.94 -12.22
C TRP A 90 -3.88 -2.61 -12.96
N ALA A 91 -3.86 -1.49 -12.24
CA ALA A 91 -3.55 -0.19 -12.82
C ALA A 91 -2.12 -0.14 -13.38
N LEU A 92 -1.18 -0.76 -12.67
CA LEU A 92 0.20 -0.89 -13.11
C LEU A 92 0.34 -1.71 -14.40
N LEU A 93 -0.64 -2.48 -14.87
CA LEU A 93 -0.56 -3.09 -16.20
C LEU A 93 -0.67 -2.04 -17.32
N HIS A 94 -1.50 -1.02 -17.09
CA HIS A 94 -1.91 -0.07 -18.11
C HIS A 94 -1.21 1.29 -17.99
N VAL A 95 -0.59 1.57 -16.84
CA VAL A 95 0.01 2.86 -16.51
C VAL A 95 1.48 2.69 -16.14
N SER A 96 2.27 3.76 -16.28
CA SER A 96 3.67 3.78 -15.84
C SER A 96 3.78 3.79 -14.31
N SER A 97 4.88 3.22 -13.80
CA SER A 97 5.20 3.26 -12.37
C SER A 97 5.36 4.69 -11.84
N GLY A 98 5.87 5.61 -12.68
CA GLY A 98 6.01 7.03 -12.35
C GLY A 98 4.67 7.76 -12.20
N LEU A 99 3.70 7.53 -13.10
CA LEU A 99 2.37 8.12 -12.93
C LEU A 99 1.69 7.57 -11.67
N THR A 100 1.79 6.25 -11.47
CA THR A 100 1.18 5.60 -10.31
C THR A 100 1.78 6.09 -8.99
N SER A 101 3.10 6.24 -8.89
CA SER A 101 3.75 6.71 -7.66
C SER A 101 3.36 8.13 -7.29
N VAL A 102 3.18 9.04 -8.27
CA VAL A 102 2.74 10.40 -7.99
C VAL A 102 1.26 10.45 -7.59
N LEU A 103 0.39 9.69 -8.26
CA LEU A 103 -1.00 9.56 -7.83
C LEU A 103 -1.08 8.98 -6.41
N PHE A 104 -0.24 7.99 -6.10
CA PHE A 104 -0.19 7.38 -4.77
C PHE A 104 0.38 8.33 -3.70
N ALA A 105 1.17 9.35 -4.08
CA ALA A 105 1.61 10.41 -3.17
C ALA A 105 0.45 11.25 -2.61
N THR A 106 -0.77 11.13 -3.16
CA THR A 106 -1.99 11.73 -2.60
C THR A 106 -2.58 10.93 -1.43
N LEU A 107 -2.07 9.72 -1.14
CA LEU A 107 -2.53 8.87 -0.04
C LEU A 107 -2.51 9.55 1.34
N PRO A 108 -1.46 10.28 1.76
CA PRO A 108 -1.46 10.96 3.05
C PRO A 108 -2.57 12.01 3.14
N LEU A 109 -2.82 12.71 2.03
CA LEU A 109 -3.90 13.68 1.94
C LEU A 109 -5.27 13.00 2.06
N ALA A 110 -5.52 11.95 1.29
CA ALA A 110 -6.76 11.19 1.35
C ALA A 110 -6.99 10.63 2.77
N THR A 111 -5.94 10.11 3.40
CA THR A 111 -5.96 9.62 4.79
C THR A 111 -6.40 10.71 5.75
N LEU A 112 -5.85 11.92 5.61
CA LEU A 112 -6.16 13.07 6.45
C LEU A 112 -7.59 13.56 6.24
N MET A 113 -8.07 13.58 5.00
CA MET A 113 -9.46 13.94 4.68
C MET A 113 -10.45 12.96 5.31
N ILE A 114 -10.24 11.64 5.15
CA ILE A 114 -11.12 10.62 5.75
C ILE A 114 -11.03 10.64 7.28
N ALA A 115 -9.81 10.75 7.85
CA ALA A 115 -9.62 10.83 9.29
C ALA A 115 -10.33 12.04 9.89
N SER A 116 -10.30 13.18 9.19
CA SER A 116 -11.00 14.38 9.66
C SER A 116 -12.52 14.30 9.49
N ALA A 117 -13.00 13.75 8.37
CA ALA A 117 -14.44 13.52 8.17
C ALA A 117 -15.04 12.59 9.25
N VAL A 118 -14.24 11.66 9.76
CA VAL A 118 -14.60 10.77 10.87
C VAL A 118 -14.44 11.43 12.25
N GLY A 119 -13.86 12.62 12.34
CA GLY A 119 -13.63 13.35 13.59
C GLY A 119 -12.40 12.88 14.39
N LEU A 120 -11.52 12.06 13.81
CA LEU A 120 -10.26 11.64 14.44
C LEU A 120 -9.20 12.74 14.44
N GLU A 121 -9.22 13.62 13.44
CA GLU A 121 -8.25 14.72 13.29
C GLU A 121 -8.92 16.03 12.91
N ARG A 122 -8.34 17.16 13.33
CA ARG A 122 -8.82 18.50 12.94
C ARG A 122 -8.10 18.96 11.67
N LEU A 123 -8.85 19.44 10.68
CA LEU A 123 -8.27 20.06 9.49
C LEU A 123 -7.49 21.32 9.88
N ARG A 124 -6.17 21.28 9.69
CA ARG A 124 -5.32 22.47 9.81
C ARG A 124 -5.22 23.17 8.44
N PRO A 125 -5.04 24.50 8.40
CA PRO A 125 -4.86 25.23 7.13
C PRO A 125 -3.69 24.70 6.28
N THR A 126 -2.63 24.23 6.92
CA THR A 126 -1.47 23.57 6.27
C THR A 126 -1.87 22.33 5.46
N ASN A 127 -2.89 21.60 5.93
CA ASN A 127 -3.37 20.38 5.31
C ASN A 127 -4.14 20.70 4.02
N ILE A 128 -4.91 21.78 4.03
CA ILE A 128 -5.64 22.30 2.86
C ILE A 128 -4.64 22.76 1.80
N PHE A 129 -3.58 23.45 2.21
CA PHE A 129 -2.53 23.86 1.27
C PHE A 129 -1.83 22.64 0.63
N GLY A 130 -1.44 21.65 1.42
CA GLY A 130 -0.89 20.39 0.90
C GLY A 130 -1.88 19.67 -0.03
N ALA A 131 -3.19 19.75 0.26
CA ALA A 131 -4.24 19.20 -0.58
C ALA A 131 -4.26 19.81 -1.98
N LEU A 132 -4.26 21.15 -2.02
CA LEU A 132 -4.27 21.91 -3.26
C LEU A 132 -3.01 21.63 -4.08
N VAL A 133 -1.84 21.60 -3.45
CA VAL A 133 -0.58 21.27 -4.13
C VAL A 133 -0.63 19.87 -4.74
N ALA A 134 -1.17 18.87 -4.03
CA ALA A 134 -1.33 17.52 -4.55
C ALA A 134 -2.29 17.46 -5.74
N ILE A 135 -3.44 18.13 -5.66
CA ILE A 135 -4.42 18.22 -6.77
C ILE A 135 -3.77 18.87 -8.00
N VAL A 136 -3.03 19.96 -7.81
CA VAL A 136 -2.31 20.64 -8.91
C VAL A 136 -1.24 19.73 -9.50
N GLY A 137 -0.48 19.01 -8.68
CA GLY A 137 0.51 18.04 -9.14
C GLY A 137 -0.10 16.95 -10.00
N VAL A 138 -1.23 16.38 -9.57
CA VAL A 138 -2.00 15.38 -10.35
C VAL A 138 -2.50 15.97 -11.66
N ALA A 139 -3.07 17.18 -11.64
CA ALA A 139 -3.58 17.86 -12.83
C ALA A 139 -2.46 18.17 -13.86
N LEU A 140 -1.30 18.64 -13.39
CA LEU A 140 -0.14 18.92 -14.25
C LEU A 140 0.39 17.66 -14.93
N ILE A 141 0.44 16.56 -14.19
CA ILE A 141 0.87 15.28 -14.74
C ILE A 141 -0.13 14.77 -15.76
N PHE A 142 -1.42 14.85 -15.45
CA PHE A 142 -2.50 14.50 -16.36
C PHE A 142 -2.46 15.33 -17.66
N SER A 143 -2.19 16.63 -17.57
CA SER A 143 -2.07 17.49 -18.76
C SER A 143 -0.91 17.09 -19.69
N ARG A 144 0.16 16.46 -19.17
CA ARG A 144 1.26 15.94 -19.99
C ARG A 144 0.95 14.57 -20.60
N GLN A 145 0.10 13.79 -19.94
CA GLN A 145 -0.34 12.48 -20.43
C GLN A 145 -1.53 12.54 -21.36
N LEU A 146 -2.24 13.66 -21.48
CA LEU A 146 -3.32 13.85 -22.47
C LEU A 146 -2.88 13.65 -23.93
N ASN A 147 -1.57 13.75 -24.21
CA ASN A 147 -0.98 13.47 -25.53
C ASN A 147 -0.62 12.00 -25.75
N GLN A 148 -0.79 11.15 -24.73
CA GLN A 148 -0.68 9.70 -24.85
C GLN A 148 -2.06 9.10 -24.60
N ASP A 149 -2.46 8.07 -25.33
CA ASP A 149 -3.77 7.40 -25.17
C ASP A 149 -3.88 6.63 -23.85
N VAL A 150 -3.73 7.32 -22.71
CA VAL A 150 -3.84 6.73 -21.38
C VAL A 150 -5.31 6.54 -21.06
N SER A 151 -5.73 5.29 -20.93
CA SER A 151 -7.09 4.93 -20.55
C SER A 151 -7.48 5.53 -19.19
N PHE A 152 -8.74 5.98 -19.07
CA PHE A 152 -9.27 6.61 -17.86
C PHE A 152 -9.37 5.64 -16.67
N TRP A 153 -9.71 4.37 -16.95
CA TRP A 153 -10.01 3.36 -15.92
C TRP A 153 -8.83 3.03 -14.98
N PRO A 154 -7.59 2.84 -15.47
CA PRO A 154 -6.42 2.65 -14.62
C PRO A 154 -6.17 3.78 -13.63
N ILE A 155 -6.43 5.03 -14.01
CA ILE A 155 -6.26 6.19 -13.12
C ILE A 155 -7.28 6.12 -11.98
N VAL A 156 -8.54 5.83 -12.31
CA VAL A 156 -9.60 5.61 -11.31
C VAL A 156 -9.22 4.46 -10.37
N ALA A 157 -8.64 3.38 -10.88
CA ALA A 157 -8.17 2.28 -10.06
C ALA A 157 -7.06 2.69 -9.08
N VAL A 158 -6.09 3.53 -9.49
CA VAL A 158 -5.09 4.08 -8.56
C VAL A 158 -5.73 4.99 -7.50
N LEU A 159 -6.66 5.87 -7.89
CA LEU A 159 -7.32 6.74 -6.92
C LEU A 159 -8.20 5.96 -5.94
N ALA A 160 -8.87 4.91 -6.42
CA ALA A 160 -9.63 4.00 -5.58
C ALA A 160 -8.71 3.21 -4.63
N SER A 161 -7.54 2.74 -5.09
CA SER A 161 -6.56 2.09 -4.20
C SER A 161 -6.08 3.03 -3.10
N VAL A 162 -5.82 4.30 -3.44
CA VAL A 162 -5.51 5.36 -2.48
C VAL A 162 -6.64 5.54 -1.45
N ALA A 163 -7.89 5.59 -1.89
CA ALA A 163 -9.04 5.70 -1.00
C ALA A 163 -9.15 4.50 -0.04
N MET A 164 -8.89 3.28 -0.52
CA MET A 164 -8.91 2.07 0.31
C MET A 164 -7.79 2.08 1.35
N GLY A 165 -6.59 2.53 1.00
CA GLY A 165 -5.47 2.69 1.95
C GLY A 165 -5.71 3.78 2.99
N ALA A 166 -6.36 4.87 2.59
CA ALA A 166 -6.77 5.92 3.50
C ALA A 166 -7.82 5.41 4.50
N LEU A 167 -8.80 4.64 4.03
CA LEU A 167 -9.80 4.01 4.88
C LEU A 167 -9.19 2.99 5.85
N SER A 168 -8.27 2.14 5.37
CA SER A 168 -7.60 1.13 6.19
C SER A 168 -6.82 1.77 7.34
N THR A 169 -6.15 2.90 7.07
CA THR A 169 -5.42 3.66 8.09
C THR A 169 -6.36 4.21 9.16
N VAL A 170 -7.56 4.67 8.77
CA VAL A 170 -8.59 5.14 9.71
C VAL A 170 -9.13 4.00 10.57
N VAL A 171 -9.30 2.79 10.01
CA VAL A 171 -9.69 1.60 10.78
C VAL A 171 -8.66 1.30 11.86
N VAL A 172 -7.36 1.32 11.52
CA VAL A 172 -6.28 1.08 12.49
C VAL A 172 -6.23 2.17 13.57
N LYS A 173 -6.45 3.44 13.21
CA LYS A 173 -6.50 4.55 14.19
C LYS A 173 -7.62 4.40 15.22
N ARG A 174 -8.70 3.67 14.89
CA ARG A 174 -9.81 3.38 15.83
C ARG A 174 -9.54 2.18 16.75
N LEU A 175 -8.46 1.43 16.52
CA LEU A 175 -8.08 0.30 17.37
C LEU A 175 -7.25 0.78 18.56
N ASP A 176 -7.61 0.29 19.75
CA ASP A 176 -6.86 0.59 20.97
C ASP A 176 -5.50 -0.13 20.97
N ARG A 177 -4.44 0.63 20.63
CA ARG A 177 -3.03 0.24 20.73
C ARG A 177 -2.75 -1.21 20.29
N PRO A 178 -3.12 -1.61 19.07
CA PRO A 178 -2.84 -2.96 18.58
C PRO A 178 -1.32 -3.18 18.53
N ASN A 179 -0.86 -4.39 18.88
CA ASN A 179 0.54 -4.74 18.65
C ASN A 179 0.79 -4.79 17.12
N PRO A 180 1.70 -3.97 16.59
CA PRO A 180 1.85 -3.77 15.14
C PRO A 180 2.27 -5.04 14.41
N VAL A 181 3.06 -5.91 15.05
CA VAL A 181 3.46 -7.19 14.45
C VAL A 181 2.26 -8.11 14.32
N SER A 182 1.44 -8.20 15.38
CA SER A 182 0.24 -9.05 15.37
C SER A 182 -0.84 -8.55 14.40
N LEU A 183 -1.02 -7.24 14.30
CA LEU A 183 -1.96 -6.59 13.40
C LEU A 183 -1.58 -6.83 11.93
N ASN A 184 -0.32 -6.63 11.59
CA ASN A 184 0.16 -6.82 10.21
C ASN A 184 0.23 -8.30 9.84
N ALA A 185 0.59 -9.21 10.75
CA ALA A 185 0.58 -10.64 10.46
C ALA A 185 -0.83 -11.14 10.07
N VAL A 186 -1.86 -10.75 10.82
CA VAL A 186 -3.25 -11.10 10.51
C VAL A 186 -3.75 -10.33 9.28
N GLY A 187 -3.42 -9.04 9.18
CA GLY A 187 -3.86 -8.19 8.07
C GLY A 187 -3.29 -8.62 6.73
N ILE A 188 -1.98 -8.88 6.65
CA ILE A 188 -1.31 -9.34 5.43
C ILE A 188 -1.80 -10.75 5.09
N GLY A 189 -2.00 -11.64 6.07
CA GLY A 189 -2.59 -12.95 5.84
C GLY A 189 -3.99 -12.87 5.22
N ALA A 190 -4.87 -12.01 5.75
CA ALA A 190 -6.20 -11.78 5.19
C ALA A 190 -6.15 -11.20 3.77
N GLY A 191 -5.26 -10.21 3.53
CA GLY A 191 -5.04 -9.64 2.20
C GLY A 191 -4.50 -10.66 1.20
N THR A 192 -3.60 -11.55 1.63
CA THR A 192 -3.04 -12.64 0.82
C THR A 192 -4.14 -13.58 0.35
N ILE A 193 -5.00 -14.03 1.28
CA ILE A 193 -6.14 -14.90 0.94
C ILE A 193 -7.08 -14.20 -0.04
N PHE A 194 -7.37 -12.92 0.18
CA PHE A 194 -8.21 -12.14 -0.73
C PHE A 194 -7.62 -12.06 -2.15
N LEU A 195 -6.31 -11.79 -2.26
CA LEU A 195 -5.62 -11.73 -3.55
C LEU A 195 -5.55 -13.09 -4.24
N LEU A 196 -5.34 -14.16 -3.48
CA LEU A 196 -5.34 -15.53 -4.00
C LEU A 196 -6.72 -15.87 -4.58
N ILE A 197 -7.80 -15.59 -3.86
CA ILE A 197 -9.18 -15.77 -4.35
C ILE A 197 -9.40 -14.93 -5.62
N SER A 198 -8.94 -13.68 -5.63
CA SER A 198 -9.07 -12.80 -6.79
C SER A 198 -8.34 -13.34 -8.02
N SER A 199 -7.14 -13.91 -7.83
CA SER A 199 -6.36 -14.56 -8.89
C SER A 199 -7.07 -15.79 -9.45
N LEU A 200 -7.63 -16.64 -8.58
CA LEU A 200 -8.41 -17.81 -8.98
C LEU A 200 -9.69 -17.43 -9.74
N VAL A 201 -10.40 -16.40 -9.28
CA VAL A 201 -11.61 -15.88 -9.95
C VAL A 201 -11.28 -15.27 -11.31
N ALA A 202 -10.15 -14.55 -11.40
CA ALA A 202 -9.64 -13.99 -12.65
C ALA A 202 -9.05 -15.04 -13.61
N LYS A 203 -8.93 -16.30 -13.17
CA LYS A 203 -8.36 -17.43 -13.92
C LYS A 203 -6.94 -17.12 -14.43
N GLU A 204 -6.15 -16.46 -13.61
CA GLU A 204 -4.77 -16.14 -13.94
C GLU A 204 -3.90 -17.41 -14.05
N PRO A 205 -2.90 -17.42 -14.94
CA PRO A 205 -1.96 -18.53 -15.02
C PRO A 205 -1.12 -18.62 -13.72
N ILE A 206 -1.28 -19.72 -13.01
CA ILE A 206 -0.48 -20.06 -11.82
C ILE A 206 0.87 -20.56 -12.32
N ALA A 207 1.84 -19.66 -12.41
CA ALA A 207 3.21 -19.95 -12.79
C ALA A 207 4.16 -19.58 -11.65
N LEU A 208 5.17 -20.43 -11.43
CA LEU A 208 6.27 -20.10 -10.53
C LEU A 208 7.31 -19.26 -11.29
N PRO A 209 7.92 -18.25 -10.65
CA PRO A 209 8.97 -17.46 -11.27
C PRO A 209 10.15 -18.35 -11.68
N THR A 210 10.42 -18.41 -12.98
CA THR A 210 11.52 -19.21 -13.55
C THR A 210 12.85 -18.46 -13.53
N LEU A 211 12.81 -17.12 -13.44
CA LEU A 211 13.98 -16.25 -13.44
C LEU A 211 14.38 -15.85 -12.01
N SER A 212 15.66 -16.03 -11.66
CA SER A 212 16.25 -15.64 -10.37
C SER A 212 16.11 -14.15 -10.06
N SER A 213 16.04 -13.31 -11.10
CA SER A 213 15.80 -11.87 -11.00
C SER A 213 14.39 -11.51 -10.50
N THR A 214 13.42 -12.42 -10.61
CA THR A 214 12.02 -12.19 -10.20
C THR A 214 11.80 -12.54 -8.72
N TRP A 215 12.70 -13.33 -8.12
CA TRP A 215 12.69 -13.63 -6.68
C TRP A 215 13.12 -12.43 -5.82
N LEU A 216 14.10 -11.64 -6.27
CA LEU A 216 14.55 -10.43 -5.56
C LEU A 216 13.41 -9.41 -5.29
N PRO A 217 12.55 -9.06 -6.27
CA PRO A 217 11.36 -8.25 -6.07
C PRO A 217 10.32 -8.80 -5.07
N LEU A 218 10.28 -10.12 -4.89
CA LEU A 218 9.33 -10.79 -4.01
C LEU A 218 9.83 -10.81 -2.55
N ASP A 219 11.14 -11.01 -2.35
CA ASP A 219 11.73 -11.19 -1.02
C ASP A 219 12.19 -9.88 -0.35
N ILE A 220 12.79 -8.95 -1.11
CA ILE A 220 13.44 -7.76 -0.54
C ILE A 220 12.44 -6.68 -0.10
N TRP A 221 11.19 -6.79 -0.54
CA TRP A 221 10.19 -5.74 -0.44
C TRP A 221 9.00 -6.09 0.49
N CYS A 222 9.12 -7.12 1.34
CA CYS A 222 8.02 -7.63 2.20
C CYS A 222 7.57 -6.76 3.40
#